data_AF-A0A9P9MV17-F1
#
_entry.id   AF-A0A9P9MV17-F1
#
_cell.length_a   1.000
_cell.length_b   1.000
_cell.length_c   1.000
_cell.angle_alpha   90.00
_cell.angle_beta   90.00
_cell.angle_gamma   90.00
#
_symmetry.space_group_name_H-M   'P 1'
#
loop_
_entity.id
_entity.type
_entity.pdbx_description
1 polymer ?
#
loop_
_entity_poly.entity_id
_entity_poly.type
_entity_poly.pdbx_seq_one_letter_code
_entity_poly.pdbx_strand_id
1 'polypeptide(L)'
;MVKSSWLRFSAIKHFAGSRECGILQEDVYTVPWPLIPKISPFCGKRAILLEALSGGGRYGFDEPFVGKGCTYRWFSTPEICMIIGRFNAITFVGDDIAQSIYAAFNILLREDLALGGLQQWIMSDEDKAKCRCHNQFLYSECQRFAIKSSDDVKKNEGRDRKGSPYFCDYVPHVYIPVTSVPSSPASQTSFQDLTYGKPNPWQPSPMIFSSGHSSAFDTGTATLAIEEWSALATGAERNIPILFVSPPAFGINKTPGSAPNTGNLAVWNFHEEMAPVASEKHFDVLSLYNLTVQASSVDGERFGEEVALVEAMMIINWLSKLETS
;
A
#
# COMPACT_ATOMS: atom_id res chain seq x y z
N MET A 1 -33.81 2.80 -27.01
CA MET A 1 -32.39 3.00 -26.63
C MET A 1 -32.38 3.50 -25.18
N VAL A 2 -32.36 2.58 -24.22
CA VAL A 2 -32.46 2.91 -22.79
C VAL A 2 -31.06 3.29 -22.31
N LYS A 3 -30.83 4.59 -22.08
CA LYS A 3 -29.67 5.06 -21.31
C LYS A 3 -29.91 4.66 -19.86
N SER A 4 -29.36 3.52 -19.42
CA SER A 4 -29.23 3.21 -18.01
C SER A 4 -28.19 4.14 -17.40
N SER A 5 -28.67 5.19 -16.75
CA SER A 5 -27.90 6.09 -15.90
C SER A 5 -27.46 5.34 -14.63
N TRP A 6 -26.42 4.52 -14.74
CA TRP A 6 -25.58 4.24 -13.58
C TRP A 6 -24.67 5.46 -13.44
N LEU A 7 -24.95 6.30 -12.45
CA LEU A 7 -24.09 7.41 -12.05
C LEU A 7 -22.65 6.89 -11.93
N ARG A 8 -21.78 7.35 -12.82
CA ARG A 8 -20.33 7.16 -12.68
C ARG A 8 -19.90 7.93 -11.43
N PHE A 9 -20.01 7.31 -10.26
CA PHE A 9 -19.38 7.84 -9.05
C PHE A 9 -17.89 7.89 -9.32
N SER A 10 -17.33 9.09 -9.21
CA SER A 10 -15.91 9.24 -9.46
C SER A 10 -15.11 8.79 -8.26
N ALA A 11 -14.17 7.86 -8.52
CA ALA A 11 -13.38 7.14 -7.53
C ALA A 11 -12.74 8.05 -6.47
N ILE A 12 -12.27 9.23 -6.89
CA ILE A 12 -11.49 10.15 -6.05
C ILE A 12 -11.89 11.62 -6.17
N LYS A 13 -12.83 11.99 -7.06
CA LYS A 13 -13.22 13.41 -7.28
C LYS A 13 -13.79 14.10 -6.04
N HIS A 14 -14.32 13.33 -5.10
CA HIS A 14 -14.88 13.84 -3.85
C HIS A 14 -13.80 14.11 -2.78
N PHE A 15 -12.58 13.61 -2.98
CA PHE A 15 -11.49 13.81 -2.05
C PHE A 15 -11.08 15.28 -2.04
N ALA A 16 -10.72 15.79 -0.85
CA ALA A 16 -9.97 17.03 -0.73
C ALA A 16 -8.68 16.90 -1.56
N GLY A 17 -8.21 17.98 -2.18
CA GLY A 17 -7.07 17.87 -3.07
C GLY A 17 -7.36 17.48 -4.52
N SER A 18 -8.53 16.91 -4.85
CA SER A 18 -8.73 16.29 -6.17
C SER A 18 -8.50 17.21 -7.38
N ARG A 19 -8.91 18.48 -7.30
CA ARG A 19 -8.68 19.44 -8.40
C ARG A 19 -7.26 19.99 -8.43
N GLU A 20 -6.64 20.15 -7.26
CA GLU A 20 -5.33 20.78 -7.12
C GLU A 20 -4.19 19.80 -7.38
N CYS A 21 -4.38 18.52 -7.04
CA CYS A 21 -3.43 17.45 -7.32
C CYS A 21 -3.54 16.90 -8.74
N GLY A 22 -4.58 17.27 -9.48
CA GLY A 22 -4.71 16.91 -10.90
C GLY A 22 -4.98 15.43 -11.18
N ILE A 23 -5.14 14.59 -10.15
CA ILE A 23 -5.37 13.15 -10.31
C ILE A 23 -6.82 12.90 -10.74
N LEU A 24 -6.97 12.33 -11.92
CA LEU A 24 -8.22 11.91 -12.50
C LEU A 24 -8.50 10.45 -12.13
N GLN A 25 -9.78 10.07 -12.17
CA GLN A 25 -10.15 8.68 -11.96
C GLN A 25 -9.47 7.75 -12.97
N GLU A 26 -9.32 8.18 -14.21
CA GLU A 26 -8.71 7.38 -15.28
C GLU A 26 -7.20 7.16 -15.07
N ASP A 27 -6.53 7.96 -14.24
CA ASP A 27 -5.11 7.76 -13.92
C ASP A 27 -4.91 6.58 -12.96
N VAL A 28 -5.90 6.35 -12.08
CA VAL A 28 -5.82 5.33 -11.02
C VAL A 28 -6.67 4.09 -11.31
N TYR A 29 -7.81 4.25 -12.01
CA TYR A 29 -8.77 3.17 -12.18
C TYR A 29 -9.77 3.38 -13.31
N THR A 30 -9.74 2.46 -14.28
CA THR A 30 -10.80 2.33 -15.28
C THR A 30 -11.86 1.34 -14.82
N VAL A 31 -13.12 1.78 -14.79
CA VAL A 31 -14.25 0.90 -14.45
C VAL A 31 -14.30 -0.26 -15.45
N PRO A 32 -14.20 -1.51 -14.99
CA PRO A 32 -14.17 -2.64 -15.90
C PRO A 32 -15.53 -2.81 -16.58
N TRP A 33 -15.49 -2.92 -17.91
CA TRP A 33 -16.64 -3.33 -18.69
C TRP A 33 -16.69 -4.86 -18.73
N PRO A 34 -17.80 -5.50 -18.33
CA PRO A 34 -17.92 -6.95 -18.44
C PRO A 34 -17.91 -7.33 -19.92
N LEU A 35 -16.83 -8.00 -20.36
CA LEU A 35 -16.74 -8.57 -21.72
C LEU A 35 -17.85 -9.61 -21.97
N ILE A 36 -18.33 -10.24 -20.89
CA ILE A 36 -19.44 -11.20 -20.90
C ILE A 36 -20.45 -10.76 -19.82
N PRO A 37 -21.71 -10.43 -20.18
CA PRO A 37 -22.71 -9.84 -19.27
C PRO A 37 -23.07 -10.63 -18.00
N LYS A 38 -22.57 -11.85 -17.84
CA LYS A 38 -22.86 -12.75 -16.72
C LYS A 38 -21.63 -13.16 -15.90
N ILE A 39 -20.44 -12.71 -16.28
CA ILE A 39 -19.19 -13.03 -15.59
C ILE A 39 -18.66 -11.75 -14.96
N SER A 40 -18.45 -11.79 -13.64
CA SER A 40 -17.83 -10.66 -12.94
C SER A 40 -16.41 -10.47 -13.47
N PRO A 41 -16.01 -9.23 -13.84
CA PRO A 41 -14.63 -8.97 -14.23
C PRO A 41 -13.67 -9.05 -13.04
N PHE A 42 -14.20 -9.09 -11.80
CA PHE A 42 -13.42 -9.04 -10.58
C PHE A 42 -12.89 -10.41 -10.16
N CYS A 43 -11.67 -10.43 -9.63
CA CYS A 43 -11.05 -11.65 -9.14
C CYS A 43 -11.85 -12.26 -7.97
N GLY A 44 -12.20 -13.55 -8.10
CA GLY A 44 -13.04 -14.26 -7.13
C GLY A 44 -12.26 -14.68 -5.88
N LYS A 45 -11.15 -15.41 -6.06
CA LYS A 45 -10.33 -15.99 -4.99
C LYS A 45 -9.09 -15.14 -4.71
N ARG A 46 -8.57 -15.20 -3.47
CA ARG A 46 -7.35 -14.49 -3.02
C ARG A 46 -6.13 -14.80 -3.89
N ALA A 47 -5.85 -16.08 -4.13
CA ALA A 47 -4.70 -16.49 -4.96
C ALA A 47 -4.80 -15.95 -6.40
N ILE A 48 -5.99 -16.03 -7.01
CA ILE A 48 -6.22 -15.52 -8.37
C ILE A 48 -6.07 -13.99 -8.41
N LEU A 49 -6.52 -13.29 -7.37
CA LEU A 49 -6.32 -11.84 -7.24
C LEU A 49 -4.82 -11.50 -7.21
N LEU A 50 -4.02 -12.18 -6.41
CA LEU A 50 -2.59 -11.91 -6.28
C LEU A 50 -1.83 -12.24 -7.57
N GLU A 51 -2.19 -13.31 -8.25
CA GLU A 51 -1.64 -13.65 -9.58
C GLU A 51 -2.00 -12.57 -10.62
N ALA A 52 -3.26 -12.12 -10.62
CA ALA A 52 -3.72 -11.09 -11.54
C ALA A 52 -3.06 -9.74 -11.28
N LEU A 53 -2.86 -9.35 -10.02
CA LEU A 53 -2.19 -8.11 -9.64
C LEU A 53 -0.68 -8.17 -9.91
N SER A 54 -0.03 -9.29 -9.62
CA SER A 54 1.42 -9.45 -9.86
C SER A 54 1.75 -9.58 -11.34
N GLY A 55 0.90 -10.26 -12.11
CA GLY A 55 1.09 -10.52 -13.54
C GLY A 55 0.40 -9.52 -14.47
N GLY A 56 -0.35 -8.56 -13.93
CA GLY A 56 -1.02 -7.50 -14.69
C GLY A 56 -0.05 -6.46 -15.23
N GLY A 57 -0.55 -5.31 -15.66
CA GLY A 57 0.32 -4.22 -16.14
C GLY A 57 -0.45 -3.02 -16.63
N ARG A 58 0.29 -2.04 -17.15
CA ARG A 58 -0.26 -0.89 -17.88
C ARG A 58 -0.21 -1.17 -19.38
N TYR A 59 -1.26 -0.85 -20.12
CA TYR A 59 -1.30 -1.06 -21.58
C TYR A 59 -0.93 0.22 -22.34
N GLY A 60 0.24 0.76 -21.99
CA GLY A 60 0.71 2.07 -22.42
C GLY A 60 1.46 2.74 -21.28
N PHE A 61 2.21 3.79 -21.59
CA PHE A 61 2.94 4.55 -20.58
C PHE A 61 1.96 5.41 -19.78
N ASP A 62 2.02 5.33 -18.45
CA ASP A 62 1.10 5.97 -17.50
C ASP A 62 -0.39 5.61 -17.59
N GLU A 63 -0.76 4.69 -18.48
CA GLU A 63 -2.14 4.17 -18.56
C GLU A 63 -2.53 3.46 -17.24
N PRO A 64 -3.81 3.49 -16.84
CA PRO A 64 -4.26 2.84 -15.61
C PRO A 64 -3.91 1.34 -15.57
N PHE A 65 -3.55 0.87 -14.38
CA PHE A 65 -3.16 -0.53 -14.17
C PHE A 65 -4.35 -1.49 -14.34
N VAL A 66 -4.11 -2.59 -15.04
CA VAL A 66 -5.09 -3.65 -15.29
C VAL A 66 -4.52 -5.00 -14.87
N GLY A 67 -5.28 -5.74 -14.05
CA GLY A 67 -4.91 -7.09 -13.65
C GLY A 67 -4.95 -8.10 -14.80
N LYS A 68 -4.10 -9.12 -14.74
CA LYS A 68 -4.06 -10.21 -15.74
C LYS A 68 -5.24 -11.15 -15.58
N GLY A 69 -6.09 -11.23 -16.61
CA GLY A 69 -7.22 -12.18 -16.68
C GLY A 69 -8.46 -11.76 -15.88
N CYS A 70 -8.30 -11.19 -14.69
CA CYS A 70 -9.35 -10.53 -13.91
C CYS A 70 -8.82 -9.23 -13.31
N THR A 71 -9.71 -8.36 -12.84
CA THR A 71 -9.33 -7.07 -12.24
C THR A 71 -9.68 -6.98 -10.76
N TYR A 72 -9.17 -5.93 -10.12
CA TYR A 72 -9.44 -5.55 -8.74
C TYR A 72 -10.57 -4.52 -8.67
N ARG A 73 -11.15 -4.37 -7.48
CA ARG A 73 -12.22 -3.38 -7.23
C ARG A 73 -11.60 -2.10 -6.70
N TRP A 74 -12.03 -0.95 -7.21
CA TRP A 74 -11.82 0.30 -6.50
C TRP A 74 -12.92 0.45 -5.43
N PHE A 75 -12.56 0.30 -4.16
CA PHE A 75 -13.51 0.42 -3.06
C PHE A 75 -13.71 1.90 -2.69
N SER A 76 -14.95 2.27 -2.44
CA SER A 76 -15.28 3.56 -1.80
C SER A 76 -14.82 3.58 -0.35
N THR A 77 -14.59 4.76 0.24
CA THR A 77 -14.16 4.88 1.64
C THR A 77 -15.06 4.12 2.63
N PRO A 78 -16.41 4.15 2.52
CA PRO A 78 -17.27 3.30 3.35
C PRO A 78 -17.02 1.80 3.18
N GLU A 79 -16.75 1.32 1.96
CA GLU A 79 -16.39 -0.08 1.72
C GLU A 79 -15.03 -0.43 2.31
N ILE A 80 -14.03 0.46 2.20
CA ILE A 80 -12.72 0.30 2.86
C ILE A 80 -12.93 0.19 4.37
N CYS A 81 -13.73 1.08 4.96
CA CYS A 81 -14.08 1.06 6.37
C CYS A 81 -14.73 -0.26 6.80
N MET A 82 -15.64 -0.81 6.01
CA MET A 82 -16.23 -2.14 6.25
C MET A 82 -15.20 -3.26 6.17
N ILE A 83 -14.28 -3.21 5.19
CA ILE A 83 -13.23 -4.22 5.01
C ILE A 83 -12.30 -4.23 6.23
N ILE A 84 -11.80 -3.06 6.62
CA ILE A 84 -10.81 -2.95 7.70
C ILE A 84 -11.44 -3.24 9.07
N GLY A 85 -12.72 -2.90 9.26
CA GLY A 85 -13.47 -3.13 10.50
C GLY A 85 -13.58 -4.58 10.96
N ARG A 86 -13.20 -5.52 10.11
CA ARG A 86 -13.16 -6.94 10.44
C ARG A 86 -11.86 -7.34 11.14
N PHE A 87 -10.86 -6.47 11.23
CA PHE A 87 -9.55 -6.79 11.80
C PHE A 87 -9.35 -6.20 13.20
N ASN A 88 -8.47 -6.84 13.96
CA ASN A 88 -8.02 -6.34 15.27
C ASN A 88 -7.04 -5.18 15.13
N ALA A 89 -6.19 -5.26 14.12
CA ALA A 89 -5.18 -4.28 13.76
C ALA A 89 -4.67 -4.53 12.34
N ILE A 90 -4.01 -3.55 11.74
CA ILE A 90 -3.29 -3.71 10.46
C ILE A 90 -1.88 -3.14 10.61
N THR A 91 -0.85 -3.92 10.32
CA THR A 91 0.55 -3.48 10.43
C THR A 91 1.21 -3.44 9.08
N PHE A 92 1.83 -2.31 8.74
CA PHE A 92 2.71 -2.14 7.60
C PHE A 92 4.15 -2.17 8.13
N VAL A 93 4.94 -3.15 7.75
CA VAL A 93 6.27 -3.41 8.28
C VAL A 93 7.25 -3.39 7.12
N GLY A 94 8.29 -2.57 7.17
CA GLY A 94 9.28 -2.60 6.11
C GLY A 94 10.01 -1.30 5.83
N ASP A 95 10.47 -1.20 4.60
CA ASP A 95 11.19 -0.07 4.04
C ASP A 95 10.25 1.07 3.57
N ASP A 96 10.76 1.94 2.70
CA ASP A 96 10.07 3.10 2.14
C ASP A 96 8.91 2.73 1.21
N ILE A 97 8.89 1.51 0.67
CA ILE A 97 7.75 1.00 -0.10
C ILE A 97 6.55 0.81 0.84
N ALA A 98 6.74 0.10 1.95
CA ALA A 98 5.69 -0.06 2.96
C ALA A 98 5.23 1.30 3.53
N GLN A 99 6.14 2.25 3.70
CA GLN A 99 5.82 3.61 4.14
C GLN A 99 4.92 4.35 3.14
N SER A 100 5.25 4.28 1.84
CA SER A 100 4.51 4.94 0.77
C SER A 100 3.10 4.37 0.64
N ILE A 101 2.96 3.04 0.70
CA ILE A 101 1.66 2.38 0.68
C ILE A 101 0.83 2.78 1.92
N TYR A 102 1.44 2.85 3.10
CA TYR A 102 0.75 3.30 4.30
C TYR A 102 0.31 4.77 4.20
N ALA A 103 1.12 5.65 3.62
CA ALA A 103 0.73 7.03 3.37
C ALA A 103 -0.50 7.12 2.45
N ALA A 104 -0.52 6.36 1.35
CA ALA A 104 -1.69 6.30 0.45
C ALA A 104 -2.91 5.63 1.10
N PHE A 105 -2.71 4.63 1.95
CA PHE A 105 -3.77 4.05 2.78
C PHE A 105 -4.42 5.12 3.68
N ASN A 106 -3.63 6.01 4.28
CA ASN A 106 -4.14 7.14 5.05
C ASN A 106 -4.90 8.15 4.17
N ILE A 107 -4.43 8.45 2.96
CA ILE A 107 -5.15 9.30 1.99
C ILE A 107 -6.55 8.75 1.70
N LEU A 108 -6.66 7.45 1.45
CA LEU A 108 -7.95 6.79 1.20
C LEU A 108 -8.90 6.87 2.40
N LEU A 109 -8.39 6.67 3.63
CA LEU A 109 -9.21 6.72 4.84
C LEU A 109 -9.61 8.13 5.27
N ARG A 110 -8.88 9.16 4.81
CA ARG A 110 -9.10 10.57 5.12
C ARG A 110 -9.78 11.35 4.00
N GLU A 111 -9.92 10.73 2.82
CA GLU A 111 -10.36 11.35 1.56
C GLU A 111 -9.62 12.67 1.26
N ASP A 112 -8.29 12.67 1.38
CA ASP A 112 -7.46 13.87 1.24
C ASP A 112 -6.21 13.59 0.42
N LEU A 113 -6.27 13.90 -0.88
CA LEU A 113 -5.15 13.76 -1.81
C LEU A 113 -4.06 14.82 -1.53
N ALA A 114 -4.46 16.01 -1.06
CA ALA A 114 -3.53 17.11 -0.89
C ALA A 114 -2.48 16.80 0.18
N LEU A 115 -2.90 16.32 1.36
CA LEU A 115 -2.03 16.14 2.52
C LEU A 115 -2.40 14.90 3.37
N GLY A 116 -3.24 14.00 2.87
CA GLY A 116 -3.79 12.86 3.63
C GLY A 116 -2.74 11.85 4.10
N GLY A 117 -1.56 11.80 3.50
CA GLY A 117 -0.43 10.99 3.99
C GLY A 117 0.33 11.62 5.17
N LEU A 118 0.07 12.88 5.50
CA LEU A 118 0.91 13.70 6.38
C LEU A 118 0.17 14.20 7.63
N GLN A 119 0.96 14.44 8.68
CA GLN A 119 0.57 15.07 9.94
C GLN A 119 0.45 16.59 9.78
N GLN A 120 -0.55 17.04 9.04
CA GLN A 120 -0.72 18.45 8.67
C GLN A 120 -0.81 19.44 9.85
N TRP A 121 -1.12 18.96 11.06
CA TRP A 121 -1.23 19.78 12.28
C TRP A 121 0.11 20.23 12.85
N ILE A 122 1.21 19.55 12.54
CA ILE A 122 2.57 19.93 12.96
C ILE A 122 3.36 20.64 11.87
N MET A 123 2.78 20.82 10.68
CA MET A 123 3.45 21.42 9.53
C MET A 123 3.27 22.94 9.49
N SER A 124 4.33 23.65 9.09
CA SER A 124 4.23 25.06 8.69
C SER A 124 3.45 25.21 7.37
N ASP A 125 3.00 26.42 7.05
CA ASP A 125 2.30 26.64 5.78
C ASP A 125 3.24 26.50 4.56
N GLU A 126 4.54 26.77 4.74
CA GLU A 126 5.57 26.50 3.74
C GLU A 126 5.73 24.99 3.50
N ASP A 127 5.84 24.19 4.57
CA ASP A 127 5.91 22.73 4.47
C ASP A 127 4.66 22.16 3.79
N LYS A 128 3.46 22.68 4.12
CA LYS A 128 2.19 22.24 3.49
C LYS A 128 2.13 22.58 2.01
N ALA A 129 2.73 23.70 1.58
CA ALA A 129 2.79 24.05 0.17
C ALA A 129 3.80 23.16 -0.57
N LYS A 130 4.97 22.90 0.05
CA LYS A 130 6.04 22.07 -0.53
C LYS A 130 5.63 20.60 -0.67
N CYS A 131 5.01 20.04 0.35
CA CYS A 131 4.71 18.60 0.46
C CYS A 131 3.33 18.19 -0.06
N ARG A 132 2.62 19.05 -0.79
CA ARG A 132 1.26 18.76 -1.26
C ARG A 132 1.25 17.75 -2.42
N CYS A 133 0.19 16.95 -2.54
CA CYS A 133 -0.06 16.04 -3.67
C CYS A 133 1.09 15.05 -3.87
N HIS A 134 1.56 14.80 -5.10
CA HIS A 134 2.68 13.87 -5.38
C HIS A 134 3.94 14.15 -4.53
N ASN A 135 4.19 15.40 -4.12
CA ASN A 135 5.39 15.76 -3.36
C ASN A 135 5.43 15.10 -1.97
N GLN A 136 4.29 14.68 -1.40
CA GLN A 136 4.28 13.92 -0.14
C GLN A 136 4.99 12.56 -0.27
N PHE A 137 5.09 12.03 -1.50
CA PHE A 137 5.80 10.78 -1.82
C PHE A 137 7.19 11.03 -2.39
N LEU A 138 7.36 12.08 -3.21
CA LEU A 138 8.59 12.32 -3.96
C LEU A 138 9.71 12.97 -3.13
N TYR A 139 9.36 13.82 -2.16
CA TYR A 139 10.36 14.56 -1.38
C TYR A 139 10.63 13.90 -0.04
N SER A 140 11.88 13.48 0.17
CA SER A 140 12.33 12.87 1.43
C SER A 140 12.10 13.76 2.65
N GLU A 141 12.20 15.09 2.49
CA GLU A 141 11.89 16.05 3.55
C GLU A 141 10.45 15.95 4.06
N CYS A 142 9.51 15.51 3.22
CA CYS A 142 8.10 15.34 3.59
C CYS A 142 7.87 14.09 4.44
N GLN A 143 8.75 13.09 4.36
CA GLN A 143 8.64 11.84 5.13
C GLN A 143 8.69 12.06 6.64
N ARG A 144 9.33 13.14 7.11
CA ARG A 144 9.35 13.50 8.55
C ARG A 144 7.95 13.81 9.10
N PHE A 145 7.05 14.22 8.22
CA PHE A 145 5.65 14.53 8.54
C PHE A 145 4.71 13.35 8.23
N ALA A 146 5.20 12.22 7.73
CA ALA A 146 4.34 11.08 7.43
C ALA A 146 3.58 10.62 8.67
N ILE A 147 2.31 10.24 8.49
CA ILE A 147 1.55 9.54 9.52
C ILE A 147 2.23 8.20 9.78
N LYS A 148 2.47 7.88 11.05
CA LYS A 148 3.09 6.60 11.45
C LYS A 148 2.07 5.67 12.10
N SER A 149 1.04 6.21 12.73
CA SER A 149 -0.01 5.42 13.36
C SER A 149 -1.38 6.07 13.25
N SER A 150 -2.44 5.27 13.34
CA SER A 150 -3.82 5.75 13.49
C SER A 150 -3.98 6.67 14.71
N ASP A 151 -3.16 6.48 15.74
CA ASP A 151 -3.19 7.28 16.96
C ASP A 151 -2.64 8.70 16.74
N ASP A 152 -1.78 8.92 15.75
CA ASP A 152 -1.28 10.26 15.40
C ASP A 152 -2.45 11.16 14.99
N VAL A 153 -3.36 10.63 14.16
CA VAL A 153 -4.56 11.35 13.70
C VAL A 153 -5.56 11.51 14.85
N LYS A 154 -5.82 10.47 15.65
CA LYS A 154 -6.76 10.51 16.78
C LYS A 154 -6.38 11.55 17.84
N LYS A 155 -5.10 11.63 18.19
CA LYS A 155 -4.60 12.60 19.19
C LYS A 155 -4.84 14.06 18.76
N ASN A 156 -4.99 14.31 17.47
CA ASN A 156 -5.26 15.62 16.91
C ASN A 156 -6.77 15.97 16.81
N GLU A 157 -7.68 15.06 17.18
CA GLU A 157 -9.14 15.30 17.11
C GLU A 157 -9.73 16.15 18.25
N GLY A 158 -8.89 16.94 18.94
CA GLY A 158 -9.33 17.88 19.97
C GLY A 158 -10.13 19.09 19.44
N ARG A 159 -10.43 20.05 20.32
CA ARG A 159 -11.29 21.22 20.01
C ARG A 159 -10.76 22.12 18.87
N ASP A 160 -9.44 22.16 18.65
CA ASP A 160 -8.79 22.90 17.56
C ASP A 160 -8.30 21.95 16.45
N ARG A 161 -9.22 21.14 15.90
CA ARG A 161 -8.91 20.13 14.89
C ARG A 161 -8.26 20.77 13.66
N LYS A 162 -6.97 20.45 13.43
CA LYS A 162 -6.23 20.83 12.22
C LYS A 162 -5.96 19.57 11.40
N GLY A 163 -6.82 19.22 10.44
CA GLY A 163 -6.74 17.86 9.91
C GLY A 163 -7.92 17.47 9.05
N SER A 164 -7.70 16.76 7.95
CA SER A 164 -8.68 15.77 7.50
C SER A 164 -8.66 14.59 8.45
N PRO A 165 -9.80 14.18 9.04
CA PRO A 165 -9.85 13.03 9.92
C PRO A 165 -10.06 11.72 9.19
N TYR A 166 -10.00 10.60 9.91
CA TYR A 166 -10.48 9.34 9.36
C TYR A 166 -12.00 9.32 9.27
N PHE A 167 -12.51 8.71 8.20
CA PHE A 167 -13.92 8.30 8.10
C PHE A 167 -14.26 7.13 9.02
N CYS A 168 -13.24 6.31 9.35
CA CYS A 168 -13.33 5.21 10.31
C CYS A 168 -12.00 5.05 11.04
N ASP A 169 -12.05 5.05 12.38
CA ASP A 169 -10.85 5.03 13.24
C ASP A 169 -10.88 3.87 14.25
N TYR A 170 -11.86 2.98 14.16
CA TYR A 170 -12.07 1.90 15.14
C TYR A 170 -11.04 0.78 15.07
N VAL A 171 -10.30 0.63 13.96
CA VAL A 171 -9.22 -0.36 13.83
C VAL A 171 -7.87 0.33 13.89
N PRO A 172 -7.00 -0.02 14.85
CA PRO A 172 -5.67 0.56 14.91
C PRO A 172 -4.80 0.05 13.76
N HIS A 173 -4.06 0.95 13.14
CA HIS A 173 -3.12 0.61 12.07
C HIS A 173 -1.83 1.43 12.18
N VAL A 174 -0.70 0.84 11.83
CA VAL A 174 0.62 1.44 12.06
C VAL A 174 1.60 1.08 10.96
N TYR A 175 2.53 1.99 10.68
CA TYR A 175 3.76 1.73 9.95
C TYR A 175 4.93 1.52 10.92
N ILE A 176 5.63 0.40 10.77
CA ILE A 176 6.78 -0.02 11.56
C ILE A 176 8.01 -0.07 10.64
N PRO A 177 8.95 0.87 10.77
CA PRO A 177 10.13 0.89 9.93
C PRO A 177 11.08 -0.26 10.26
N VAL A 178 11.64 -0.88 9.22
CA VAL A 178 12.72 -1.86 9.28
C VAL A 178 13.97 -1.23 8.68
N THR A 179 14.84 -0.70 9.54
CA THR A 179 16.09 -0.02 9.15
C THR A 179 17.33 -0.90 9.27
N SER A 180 17.19 -2.08 9.86
CA SER A 180 18.26 -3.07 10.05
C SER A 180 17.67 -4.47 10.15
N VAL A 181 18.51 -5.47 9.89
CA VAL A 181 18.20 -6.88 10.14
C VAL A 181 19.31 -7.44 11.04
N PRO A 182 19.03 -7.90 12.27
CA PRO A 182 17.72 -7.94 12.92
C PRO A 182 17.08 -6.56 13.16
N SER A 183 15.76 -6.56 13.28
CA SER A 183 14.94 -5.37 13.51
C SER A 183 15.17 -4.82 14.92
N SER A 184 14.96 -3.51 15.10
CA SER A 184 15.15 -2.88 16.41
C SER A 184 14.17 -3.43 17.45
N PRO A 185 14.53 -3.50 18.75
CA PRO A 185 13.60 -3.90 19.80
C PRO A 185 12.33 -3.04 19.84
N ALA A 186 12.44 -1.76 19.49
CA ALA A 186 11.29 -0.85 19.40
C ALA A 186 10.33 -1.25 18.28
N SER A 187 10.84 -1.65 17.10
CA SER A 187 10.01 -2.14 15.99
C SER A 187 9.29 -3.43 16.36
N GLN A 188 9.99 -4.37 17.00
CA GLN A 188 9.41 -5.64 17.46
C GLN A 188 8.34 -5.41 18.55
N THR A 189 8.63 -4.55 19.53
CA THR A 189 7.69 -4.20 20.61
C THR A 189 6.43 -3.53 20.04
N SER A 190 6.58 -2.59 19.10
CA SER A 190 5.45 -1.92 18.43
C SER A 190 4.52 -2.92 17.75
N PHE A 191 5.09 -3.94 17.09
CA PHE A 191 4.30 -5.01 16.47
C PHE A 191 3.58 -5.86 17.52
N GLN A 192 4.29 -6.28 18.57
CA GLN A 192 3.74 -7.11 19.64
C GLN A 192 2.61 -6.39 20.40
N ASP A 193 2.80 -5.14 20.80
CA ASP A 193 1.80 -4.34 21.52
C ASP A 193 0.48 -4.26 20.74
N LEU A 194 0.58 -4.15 19.41
CA LEU A 194 -0.58 -4.00 18.56
C LEU A 194 -1.29 -5.34 18.25
N THR A 195 -0.54 -6.43 18.14
CA THR A 195 -1.06 -7.73 17.67
C THR A 195 -1.34 -8.72 18.82
N TYR A 196 -0.53 -8.72 19.89
CA TYR A 196 -0.61 -9.73 20.97
C TYR A 196 -1.65 -9.33 22.04
N GLY A 197 -1.82 -8.04 22.29
CA GLY A 197 -2.66 -7.52 23.37
C GLY A 197 -4.18 -7.50 23.09
N LYS A 198 -4.64 -8.04 21.97
CA LYS A 198 -6.04 -7.89 21.53
C LYS A 198 -6.98 -8.95 22.12
N PRO A 199 -8.24 -8.59 22.44
CA PRO A 199 -9.14 -9.48 23.19
C PRO A 199 -9.63 -10.69 22.40
N ASN A 200 -9.78 -10.58 21.07
CA ASN A 200 -10.21 -11.70 20.23
C ASN A 200 -9.02 -12.31 19.48
N PRO A 201 -8.48 -13.47 19.90
CA PRO A 201 -7.32 -14.07 19.24
C PRO A 201 -7.57 -14.61 17.82
N TRP A 202 -8.84 -14.86 17.48
CA TRP A 202 -9.25 -15.43 16.20
C TRP A 202 -9.51 -14.36 15.13
N GLN A 203 -9.76 -13.13 15.56
CA GLN A 203 -9.93 -12.01 14.67
C GLN A 203 -8.58 -11.64 14.04
N PRO A 204 -8.48 -11.56 12.69
CA PRO A 204 -7.19 -11.41 12.05
C PRO A 204 -6.51 -10.07 12.37
N SER A 205 -5.19 -10.07 12.45
CA SER A 205 -4.34 -8.87 12.47
C SER A 205 -3.36 -8.90 11.30
N PRO A 206 -3.78 -8.48 10.09
CA PRO A 206 -2.96 -8.63 8.89
C PRO A 206 -1.66 -7.83 8.95
N MET A 207 -0.58 -8.44 8.47
CA MET A 207 0.73 -7.81 8.31
C MET A 207 1.08 -7.67 6.83
N ILE A 208 1.32 -6.43 6.41
CA ILE A 208 1.88 -6.10 5.11
C ILE A 208 3.39 -5.92 5.32
N PHE A 209 4.19 -6.74 4.68
CA PHE A 209 5.64 -6.74 4.82
C PHE A 209 6.31 -6.38 3.49
N SER A 210 7.21 -5.40 3.51
CA SER A 210 8.06 -5.07 2.37
C SER A 210 9.52 -5.01 2.78
N SER A 211 10.38 -5.56 1.93
CA SER A 211 11.83 -5.59 2.12
C SER A 211 12.51 -5.68 0.76
N GLY A 212 13.72 -5.14 0.68
CA GLY A 212 14.59 -5.24 -0.48
C GLY A 212 15.07 -3.88 -0.97
N HIS A 213 14.23 -2.85 -0.96
CA HIS A 213 14.65 -1.54 -1.49
C HIS A 213 15.71 -0.90 -0.59
N SER A 214 15.51 -0.95 0.73
CA SER A 214 16.48 -0.44 1.72
C SER A 214 17.80 -1.21 1.78
N SER A 215 17.81 -2.48 1.34
CA SER A 215 18.98 -3.37 1.33
C SER A 215 19.59 -3.55 -0.06
N ALA A 216 19.26 -2.68 -1.02
CA ALA A 216 19.73 -2.76 -2.41
C ALA A 216 19.51 -4.15 -3.05
N PHE A 217 18.36 -4.75 -2.77
CA PHE A 217 17.90 -6.05 -3.24
C PHE A 217 18.77 -7.23 -2.81
N ASP A 218 19.43 -7.12 -1.65
CA ASP A 218 20.16 -8.24 -1.04
C ASP A 218 19.19 -9.33 -0.55
N THR A 219 19.18 -10.48 -1.22
CA THR A 219 18.26 -11.59 -0.92
C THR A 219 18.59 -12.30 0.37
N GLY A 220 19.86 -12.29 0.81
CA GLY A 220 20.28 -12.81 2.11
C GLY A 220 19.68 -12.04 3.28
N THR A 221 19.79 -10.70 3.24
CA THR A 221 19.19 -9.79 4.22
C THR A 221 17.66 -9.90 4.22
N ALA A 222 17.05 -9.96 3.04
CA ALA A 222 15.59 -10.11 2.93
C ALA A 222 15.12 -11.47 3.47
N THR A 223 15.87 -12.56 3.26
CA THR A 223 15.57 -13.88 3.84
C THR A 223 15.58 -13.84 5.36
N LEU A 224 16.63 -13.26 5.95
CA LEU A 224 16.72 -13.09 7.41
C LEU A 224 15.57 -12.24 7.97
N ALA A 225 15.15 -11.20 7.24
CA ALA A 225 14.02 -10.38 7.64
C ALA A 225 12.69 -11.15 7.57
N ILE A 226 12.45 -11.93 6.51
CA ILE A 226 11.27 -12.80 6.39
C ILE A 226 11.25 -13.81 7.54
N GLU A 227 12.38 -14.43 7.87
CA GLU A 227 12.49 -15.38 8.97
C GLU A 227 12.18 -14.73 10.33
N GLU A 228 12.74 -13.56 10.60
CA GLU A 228 12.49 -12.79 11.82
C GLU A 228 11.00 -12.46 11.98
N TRP A 229 10.39 -11.84 10.97
CA TRP A 229 9.00 -11.39 11.04
C TRP A 229 7.99 -12.57 10.97
N SER A 230 8.33 -13.66 10.28
CA SER A 230 7.58 -14.92 10.32
C SER A 230 7.58 -15.53 11.72
N ALA A 231 8.75 -15.55 12.38
CA ALA A 231 8.88 -16.06 13.75
C ALA A 231 8.09 -15.20 14.75
N LEU A 232 8.15 -13.87 14.63
CA LEU A 232 7.36 -12.95 15.46
C LEU A 232 5.86 -13.11 15.25
N ALA A 233 5.39 -13.26 14.01
CA ALA A 233 3.99 -13.48 13.72
C ALA A 233 3.48 -14.83 14.24
N THR A 234 4.28 -15.89 14.07
CA THR A 234 3.93 -17.24 14.55
C THR A 234 3.94 -17.32 16.07
N GLY A 235 4.92 -16.69 16.72
CA GLY A 235 5.03 -16.62 18.19
C GLY A 235 3.89 -15.85 18.88
N ALA A 236 3.07 -15.12 18.12
CA ALA A 236 1.89 -14.45 18.64
C ALA A 236 0.80 -15.44 19.11
N GLU A 237 0.78 -16.65 18.54
CA GLU A 237 -0.34 -17.59 18.64
C GLU A 237 -1.68 -16.92 18.23
N ARG A 238 -1.63 -16.05 17.22
CA ARG A 238 -2.76 -15.28 16.67
C ARG A 238 -2.94 -15.55 15.18
N ASN A 239 -4.12 -15.22 14.67
CA ASN A 239 -4.37 -15.18 13.23
C ASN A 239 -3.72 -13.94 12.61
N ILE A 240 -2.50 -14.08 12.07
CA ILE A 240 -1.75 -12.99 11.41
C ILE A 240 -1.49 -13.39 9.95
N PRO A 241 -2.42 -13.09 9.03
CA PRO A 241 -2.16 -13.24 7.60
C PRO A 241 -1.06 -12.26 7.18
N ILE A 242 -0.07 -12.75 6.44
CA ILE A 242 1.07 -11.94 6.02
C ILE A 242 1.09 -11.81 4.50
N LEU A 243 1.27 -10.58 4.00
CA LEU A 243 1.50 -10.27 2.60
C LEU A 243 2.93 -9.76 2.41
N PHE A 244 3.75 -10.46 1.64
CA PHE A 244 5.01 -9.95 1.12
C PHE A 244 4.74 -9.10 -0.12
N VAL A 245 5.15 -7.83 -0.07
CA VAL A 245 5.08 -6.89 -1.19
C VAL A 245 6.49 -6.68 -1.73
N SER A 246 6.76 -7.20 -2.93
CA SER A 246 8.06 -7.02 -3.55
C SER A 246 8.21 -5.61 -4.13
N PRO A 247 9.44 -5.09 -4.23
CA PRO A 247 9.68 -3.73 -4.68
C PRO A 247 9.13 -3.43 -6.09
N PRO A 248 8.78 -2.16 -6.37
CA PRO A 248 8.42 -1.71 -7.70
C PRO A 248 9.63 -1.73 -8.65
N ALA A 249 9.38 -1.80 -9.96
CA ALA A 249 10.38 -1.49 -10.96
C ALA A 249 10.80 -0.02 -10.85
N PHE A 250 12.05 0.29 -11.18
CA PHE A 250 12.54 1.64 -11.42
C PHE A 250 11.95 2.23 -12.70
N GLY A 251 11.71 3.55 -12.65
CA GLY A 251 11.22 4.31 -13.79
C GLY A 251 12.29 4.51 -14.87
N ILE A 252 11.84 4.86 -16.08
CA ILE A 252 12.69 5.03 -17.28
C ILE A 252 13.81 6.06 -17.07
N ASN A 253 13.58 7.06 -16.21
CA ASN A 253 14.54 8.13 -15.93
C ASN A 253 15.70 7.71 -15.03
N LYS A 254 15.66 6.50 -14.43
CA LYS A 254 16.78 6.03 -13.62
C LYS A 254 17.99 5.80 -14.53
N THR A 255 19.06 6.55 -14.29
CA THR A 255 20.33 6.37 -15.01
C THR A 255 20.77 4.91 -14.89
N PRO A 256 21.19 4.24 -15.99
CA PRO A 256 21.67 2.87 -15.92
C PRO A 256 22.83 2.80 -14.94
N GLY A 257 22.63 2.15 -13.80
CA GLY A 257 23.72 1.86 -12.88
C GLY A 257 24.66 0.86 -13.54
N SER A 258 25.96 1.02 -13.32
CA SER A 258 26.98 0.10 -13.83
C SER A 258 27.14 -1.17 -12.99
N ALA A 259 26.41 -1.29 -11.88
CA ALA A 259 26.53 -2.40 -10.94
C ALA A 259 25.44 -3.47 -11.18
N PRO A 260 25.75 -4.76 -11.01
CA PRO A 260 24.83 -5.88 -11.27
C PRO A 260 23.55 -5.83 -10.41
N ASN A 261 23.60 -5.17 -9.26
CA ASN A 261 22.46 -5.02 -8.33
C ASN A 261 21.67 -3.73 -8.57
N THR A 262 21.76 -3.16 -9.78
CA THR A 262 21.09 -1.90 -10.13
C THR A 262 20.15 -2.08 -11.31
N GLY A 263 19.05 -1.33 -11.30
CA GLY A 263 18.06 -1.35 -12.37
C GLY A 263 17.06 -2.51 -12.28
N ASN A 264 16.20 -2.59 -13.30
CA ASN A 264 15.02 -3.45 -13.29
C ASN A 264 15.32 -4.95 -13.32
N LEU A 265 16.47 -5.36 -13.85
CA LEU A 265 16.89 -6.77 -13.80
C LEU A 265 17.14 -7.23 -12.35
N ALA A 266 17.74 -6.38 -11.51
CA ALA A 266 17.96 -6.71 -10.10
C ALA A 266 16.64 -6.84 -9.34
N VAL A 267 15.69 -5.93 -9.59
CA VAL A 267 14.34 -6.01 -9.00
C VAL A 267 13.62 -7.29 -9.42
N TRP A 268 13.69 -7.64 -10.71
CA TRP A 268 13.08 -8.86 -11.23
C TRP A 268 13.68 -10.11 -10.59
N ASN A 269 15.02 -10.23 -10.57
CA ASN A 269 15.70 -11.37 -9.96
C ASN A 269 15.40 -11.48 -8.47
N PHE A 270 15.40 -10.35 -7.75
CA PHE A 270 15.02 -10.31 -6.34
C PHE A 270 13.61 -10.84 -6.12
N HIS A 271 12.64 -10.45 -6.95
CA HIS A 271 11.28 -10.98 -6.87
C HIS A 271 11.25 -12.49 -7.11
N GLU A 272 11.87 -12.97 -8.18
CA GLU A 272 11.90 -14.40 -8.54
C GLU A 272 12.54 -15.27 -7.44
N GLU A 273 13.57 -14.75 -6.76
CA GLU A 273 14.23 -15.45 -5.64
C GLU A 273 13.41 -15.38 -4.34
N MET A 274 12.83 -14.22 -4.01
CA MET A 274 12.18 -14.02 -2.71
C MET A 274 10.72 -14.51 -2.66
N ALA A 275 10.00 -14.53 -3.78
CA ALA A 275 8.62 -15.02 -3.84
C ALA A 275 8.46 -16.47 -3.32
N PRO A 276 9.29 -17.46 -3.73
CA PRO A 276 9.19 -18.82 -3.18
C PRO A 276 9.58 -18.87 -1.69
N VAL A 277 10.60 -18.12 -1.26
CA VAL A 277 11.02 -18.05 0.15
C VAL A 277 9.89 -17.52 1.04
N ALA A 278 9.24 -16.43 0.62
CA ALA A 278 8.08 -15.87 1.31
C ALA A 278 6.92 -16.87 1.37
N SER A 279 6.63 -17.54 0.25
CA SER A 279 5.55 -18.53 0.16
C SER A 279 5.79 -19.75 1.06
N GLU A 280 7.05 -20.22 1.18
CA GLU A 280 7.43 -21.31 2.08
C GLU A 280 7.18 -20.95 3.56
N LYS A 281 7.31 -19.66 3.91
CA LYS A 281 6.96 -19.13 5.24
C LYS A 281 5.48 -18.73 5.37
N HIS A 282 4.64 -19.14 4.43
CA HIS A 282 3.20 -18.88 4.38
C HIS A 282 2.79 -17.42 4.18
N PHE A 283 3.64 -16.62 3.53
CA PHE A 283 3.28 -15.28 3.11
C PHE A 283 2.52 -15.38 1.79
N ASP A 284 1.42 -14.66 1.66
CA ASP A 284 0.89 -14.30 0.36
C ASP A 284 1.90 -13.37 -0.34
N VAL A 285 2.00 -13.39 -1.67
CA VAL A 285 2.98 -12.59 -2.42
C VAL A 285 2.28 -11.66 -3.41
N LEU A 286 2.69 -10.39 -3.41
CA LEU A 286 2.28 -9.37 -4.37
C LEU A 286 3.51 -8.71 -5.00
N SER A 287 3.60 -8.76 -6.33
CA SER A 287 4.63 -8.05 -7.08
C SER A 287 4.15 -6.67 -7.55
N LEU A 288 4.95 -5.64 -7.26
CA LEU A 288 4.72 -4.28 -7.78
C LEU A 288 5.48 -3.99 -9.09
N TYR A 289 6.32 -4.92 -9.56
CA TYR A 289 7.19 -4.68 -10.72
C TYR A 289 6.40 -4.24 -11.96
N ASN A 290 5.35 -4.98 -12.32
CA ASN A 290 4.56 -4.68 -13.51
C ASN A 290 3.64 -3.46 -13.34
N LEU A 291 3.38 -3.02 -12.11
CA LEU A 291 2.63 -1.79 -11.85
C LEU A 291 3.42 -0.55 -12.31
N THR A 292 4.75 -0.58 -12.18
CA THR A 292 5.58 0.61 -12.30
C THR A 292 6.56 0.60 -13.46
N VAL A 293 6.80 -0.54 -14.11
CA VAL A 293 7.73 -0.64 -15.26
C VAL A 293 7.36 0.29 -16.43
N GLN A 294 6.09 0.68 -16.55
CA GLN A 294 5.57 1.65 -17.52
C GLN A 294 4.93 2.87 -16.86
N ALA A 295 5.34 3.19 -15.62
CA ALA A 295 4.91 4.38 -14.92
C ALA A 295 6.01 5.46 -14.93
N SER A 296 5.58 6.71 -14.96
CA SER A 296 6.40 7.89 -14.78
C SER A 296 6.94 7.96 -13.36
N SER A 297 8.23 8.26 -13.26
CA SER A 297 8.92 8.55 -12.00
C SER A 297 9.85 9.75 -12.23
N VAL A 298 9.81 10.69 -11.29
CA VAL A 298 10.56 11.95 -11.39
C VAL A 298 12.06 11.72 -11.21
N ASP A 299 12.45 10.93 -10.21
CA ASP A 299 13.85 10.57 -9.91
C ASP A 299 14.24 9.18 -10.43
N GLY A 300 13.31 8.44 -11.02
CA GLY A 300 13.49 7.07 -11.47
C GLY A 300 13.39 6.02 -10.34
N GLU A 301 13.19 6.44 -9.09
CA GLU A 301 13.13 5.58 -7.91
C GLU A 301 11.78 5.63 -7.20
N ARG A 302 11.25 6.84 -7.00
CA ARG A 302 9.98 7.11 -6.33
C ARG A 302 8.89 7.37 -7.33
N PHE A 303 7.70 6.90 -7.01
CA PHE A 303 6.50 7.15 -7.80
C PHE A 303 5.60 8.17 -7.12
N GLY A 304 4.81 8.86 -7.93
CA GLY A 304 3.84 9.83 -7.46
C GLY A 304 2.65 9.19 -6.76
N GLU A 305 1.74 10.05 -6.31
CA GLU A 305 0.54 9.69 -5.57
C GLU A 305 -0.37 8.70 -6.32
N GLU A 306 -0.45 8.76 -7.65
CA GLU A 306 -1.30 7.87 -8.45
C GLU A 306 -0.89 6.40 -8.28
N VAL A 307 0.42 6.13 -8.31
CA VAL A 307 0.95 4.78 -8.13
C VAL A 307 0.69 4.31 -6.70
N ALA A 308 0.99 5.14 -5.70
CA ALA A 308 0.81 4.78 -4.30
C ALA A 308 -0.67 4.50 -3.97
N LEU A 309 -1.63 5.24 -4.56
CA LEU A 309 -3.06 4.98 -4.42
C LEU A 309 -3.46 3.62 -5.00
N VAL A 310 -2.92 3.25 -6.16
CA VAL A 310 -3.16 1.93 -6.76
C VAL A 310 -2.57 0.82 -5.88
N GLU A 311 -1.35 0.99 -5.37
CA GLU A 311 -0.72 0.03 -4.44
C GLU A 311 -1.57 -0.16 -3.17
N ALA A 312 -2.02 0.93 -2.55
CA ALA A 312 -2.90 0.86 -1.39
C ALA A 312 -4.22 0.13 -1.72
N MET A 313 -4.80 0.38 -2.90
CA MET A 313 -6.01 -0.30 -3.35
C MET A 313 -5.77 -1.80 -3.64
N MET A 314 -4.60 -2.19 -4.13
CA MET A 314 -4.20 -3.61 -4.25
C MET A 314 -4.21 -4.30 -2.89
N ILE A 315 -3.63 -3.66 -1.88
CA ILE A 315 -3.62 -4.18 -0.49
C ILE A 315 -5.03 -4.28 0.06
N ILE A 316 -5.88 -3.26 -0.13
CA ILE A 316 -7.28 -3.30 0.31
C ILE A 316 -8.03 -4.45 -0.37
N ASN A 317 -7.76 -4.73 -1.65
CA ASN A 317 -8.33 -5.90 -2.32
C ASN A 317 -7.86 -7.21 -1.69
N TRP A 318 -6.58 -7.33 -1.35
CA TRP A 318 -6.09 -8.50 -0.60
C TRP A 318 -6.78 -8.63 0.76
N LEU A 319 -6.86 -7.56 1.55
CA LEU A 319 -7.58 -7.51 2.82
C LEU A 319 -9.04 -7.94 2.67
N SER A 320 -9.73 -7.49 1.61
CA SER A 320 -11.13 -7.86 1.35
C SER A 320 -11.34 -9.37 1.14
N LYS A 321 -10.27 -10.10 0.76
CA LYS A 321 -10.28 -11.55 0.51
C LYS A 321 -9.75 -12.38 1.68
N LEU A 322 -9.33 -11.75 2.77
CA LEU A 322 -8.98 -12.47 3.98
C LEU A 322 -10.24 -13.03 4.64
N GLU A 323 -10.16 -14.30 5.01
CA GLU A 323 -11.19 -14.99 5.78
C GLU A 323 -11.26 -14.37 7.18
N THR A 324 -12.48 -14.18 7.64
CA THR A 324 -12.79 -13.73 9.00
C THR A 324 -13.61 -14.85 9.62
N SER A 325 -13.15 -15.32 10.77
CA SER A 325 -13.71 -16.44 11.53
C SER A 325 -15.18 -16.24 11.91
#